data_AF-A0A0A9X0P0-F1
#
_entry.id   AF-A0A0A9X0P0-F1
#
_cell.length_a   1.000
_cell.length_b   1.000
_cell.length_c   1.000
_cell.angle_alpha   90.00
_cell.angle_beta   90.00
_cell.angle_gamma   90.00
#
_symmetry.space_group_name_H-M   'P 1'
#
loop_
_entity.id
_entity.type
_entity.pdbx_description
1 polymer ?
#
loop_
_entity_poly.entity_id
_entity_poly.type
_entity_poly.pdbx_seq_one_letter_code
_entity_poly.pdbx_strand_id
1 'polypeptide(L)'
;MIFLGLIQFLLAFDAATSQMAIVDRLLNVYAKMGFTYREERFLDNLPILDSYDFVIVGAGPGGAVTANRLSENPKWTVLLLEAGIEGNLYTDIPALNIIFGFTNYNWKYVTESQPELMCRGMNNKRCSWPSGKG
;
A
#
# COMPACT_ATOMS: atom_id res chain seq x y z
N MET A 1 -3.53 -36.12 -19.73
CA MET A 1 -3.49 -34.66 -19.50
C MET A 1 -4.28 -34.20 -18.27
N ILE A 2 -5.39 -34.83 -17.87
CA ILE A 2 -6.20 -34.39 -16.71
C ILE A 2 -5.53 -34.69 -15.35
N PHE A 3 -4.83 -35.82 -15.21
CA PHE A 3 -4.19 -36.24 -13.95
C PHE A 3 -2.99 -35.37 -13.51
N LEU A 4 -2.19 -34.86 -14.46
CA LEU A 4 -1.08 -33.94 -14.14
C LEU A 4 -1.59 -32.56 -13.69
N GLY A 5 -2.69 -32.08 -14.28
CA GLY A 5 -3.32 -30.82 -13.89
C GLY A 5 -3.89 -30.85 -12.46
N LEU A 6 -4.44 -31.99 -12.02
CA LEU A 6 -4.97 -32.15 -10.67
C LEU A 6 -3.86 -32.19 -9.61
N ILE A 7 -2.73 -32.81 -9.90
CA ILE A 7 -1.56 -32.85 -9.01
C ILE A 7 -0.92 -31.46 -8.92
N GLN A 8 -0.79 -30.73 -10.02
CA GLN A 8 -0.32 -29.34 -9.99
C GLN A 8 -1.28 -28.42 -9.23
N PHE A 9 -2.59 -28.63 -9.37
CA PHE A 9 -3.60 -27.89 -8.61
C PHE A 9 -3.56 -28.24 -7.11
N LEU A 10 -3.42 -29.51 -6.74
CA LEU A 10 -3.30 -29.96 -5.35
C LEU A 10 -1.99 -29.49 -4.69
N LEU A 11 -0.86 -29.53 -5.40
CA LEU A 11 0.41 -29.01 -4.91
C LEU A 11 0.40 -27.48 -4.77
N ALA A 12 -0.26 -26.77 -5.69
CA ALA A 12 -0.47 -25.33 -5.58
C ALA A 12 -1.47 -24.98 -4.47
N PHE A 13 -2.48 -25.81 -4.25
CA PHE A 13 -3.45 -25.67 -3.16
C PHE A 13 -2.80 -25.90 -1.80
N ASP A 14 -1.93 -26.92 -1.67
CA ASP A 14 -1.18 -27.22 -0.44
C ASP A 14 -0.09 -26.18 -0.16
N ALA A 15 0.53 -25.62 -1.21
CA ALA A 15 1.41 -24.46 -1.10
C ALA A 15 0.65 -23.19 -0.69
N ALA A 16 -0.57 -22.98 -1.19
CA ALA A 16 -1.42 -21.85 -0.82
C ALA A 16 -1.94 -21.97 0.64
N THR A 17 -2.36 -23.17 1.08
CA THR A 17 -2.79 -23.41 2.47
C THR A 17 -1.63 -23.29 3.45
N SER A 18 -0.43 -23.75 3.09
CA SER A 18 0.78 -23.59 3.92
C SER A 18 1.30 -22.15 3.94
N GLN A 19 1.21 -21.39 2.84
CA GLN A 19 1.52 -19.95 2.83
C GLN A 19 0.56 -19.16 3.73
N MET A 20 -0.75 -19.44 3.65
CA MET A 20 -1.75 -18.83 4.53
C MET A 20 -1.45 -19.14 6.01
N ALA A 21 -1.06 -20.38 6.32
CA ALA A 21 -0.68 -20.78 7.68
C ALA A 21 0.60 -20.07 8.21
N ILE A 22 1.56 -19.76 7.33
CA ILE A 22 2.76 -18.99 7.70
C ILE A 22 2.40 -17.52 7.93
N VAL A 23 1.58 -16.94 7.06
CA VAL A 23 1.06 -15.58 7.24
C VAL A 23 0.35 -15.49 8.58
N ASP A 24 -0.62 -16.37 8.88
CA ASP A 24 -1.35 -16.39 10.15
C ASP A 24 -0.44 -16.53 11.38
N ARG A 25 0.63 -17.34 11.28
CA ARG A 25 1.64 -17.45 12.35
C ARG A 25 2.41 -16.14 12.55
N LEU A 26 2.81 -15.49 11.46
CA LEU A 26 3.45 -14.18 11.51
C LEU A 26 2.49 -13.15 12.14
N LEU A 27 1.22 -13.12 11.72
CA LEU A 27 0.21 -12.21 12.29
C LEU A 27 0.10 -12.37 13.81
N ASN A 28 0.04 -13.62 14.27
CA ASN A 28 -0.03 -13.94 15.69
C ASN A 28 1.23 -13.51 16.46
N VAL A 29 2.41 -13.55 15.85
CA VAL A 29 3.65 -13.05 16.45
C VAL A 29 3.64 -11.53 16.56
N TYR A 30 3.26 -10.83 15.48
CA TYR A 30 3.15 -9.37 15.47
C TYR A 30 2.12 -8.87 16.50
N ALA A 31 0.95 -9.52 16.60
CA ALA A 31 -0.06 -9.20 17.59
C ALA A 31 0.46 -9.38 19.03
N LYS A 32 1.22 -10.45 19.32
CA LYS A 32 1.85 -10.67 20.64
C LYS A 32 2.95 -9.67 20.98
N MET A 33 3.62 -9.11 19.98
CA MET A 33 4.64 -8.08 20.17
C MET A 33 4.04 -6.69 20.46
N GLY A 34 2.71 -6.55 20.52
CA GLY A 34 2.06 -5.28 20.82
C GLY A 34 1.93 -4.34 19.61
N PHE A 35 2.27 -4.81 18.41
CA PHE A 35 1.85 -4.15 17.18
C PHE A 35 0.36 -4.39 17.03
N THR A 36 -0.43 -3.42 17.48
CA THR A 36 -1.87 -3.44 17.25
C THR A 36 -2.10 -3.31 15.75
N TYR A 37 -2.75 -4.32 15.19
CA TYR A 37 -3.17 -4.30 13.80
C TYR A 37 -4.05 -3.08 13.58
N ARG A 38 -3.64 -2.13 12.73
CA ARG A 38 -4.52 -1.04 12.30
C ARG A 38 -5.39 -1.55 11.16
N GLU A 39 -6.18 -2.59 11.43
CA GLU A 39 -7.34 -2.87 10.59
C GLU A 39 -8.41 -1.82 10.92
N GLU A 40 -8.85 -1.15 9.87
CA GLU A 40 -9.76 -0.01 9.88
C GLU A 40 -10.87 -0.10 10.94
N ARG A 41 -10.80 0.80 11.93
CA ARG A 41 -12.00 1.55 12.27
C ARG A 41 -12.06 2.69 11.28
N PHE A 42 -12.84 2.52 10.21
CA PHE A 42 -13.48 3.67 9.59
C PHE A 42 -14.05 4.48 10.76
N LEU A 43 -13.53 5.68 10.98
CA LEU A 43 -14.30 6.67 11.72
C LEU A 43 -15.51 6.89 10.84
N ASP A 44 -16.64 6.30 11.23
CA ASP A 44 -17.93 6.36 10.54
C ASP A 44 -18.03 7.65 9.75
N ASN A 45 -18.23 7.54 8.42
CA ASN A 45 -18.24 8.63 7.44
C ASN A 45 -18.62 9.98 8.07
N LEU A 46 -17.62 10.70 8.59
CA LEU A 46 -17.87 12.04 9.09
C LEU A 46 -18.43 12.81 7.90
N PRO A 47 -19.54 13.53 8.06
CA PRO A 47 -20.13 14.25 6.94
C PRO A 47 -19.07 15.17 6.35
N ILE A 48 -18.84 15.06 5.04
CA ILE A 48 -17.99 15.99 4.32
C ILE A 48 -18.63 17.37 4.50
N LEU A 49 -17.86 18.29 5.06
CA LEU A 49 -18.31 19.66 5.30
C LEU A 49 -18.23 20.46 4.00
N ASP A 50 -19.05 21.50 3.89
CA ASP A 50 -19.01 22.41 2.73
C ASP A 50 -17.69 23.21 2.66
N SER A 51 -16.98 23.35 3.78
CA SER A 51 -15.71 24.08 3.88
C SER A 51 -14.82 23.55 5.00
N TYR A 52 -13.49 23.71 4.82
CA TYR A 52 -12.46 23.38 5.80
C TYR A 52 -11.47 24.54 5.93
N ASP A 53 -10.86 24.71 7.10
CA ASP A 53 -9.80 25.69 7.32
C ASP A 53 -8.53 25.31 6.53
N PHE A 54 -8.27 24.01 6.42
CA PHE A 54 -7.13 23.47 5.68
C PHE A 54 -7.55 22.27 4.82
N VAL A 55 -7.10 22.27 3.56
CA VAL A 55 -7.20 21.12 2.65
C VAL A 55 -5.80 20.68 2.28
N ILE A 56 -5.47 19.44 2.59
CA ILE A 56 -4.17 18.82 2.36
C ILE A 56 -4.35 17.76 1.30
N VAL A 57 -3.58 17.83 0.23
CA VAL A 57 -3.64 16.88 -0.89
C VAL A 57 -2.39 16.01 -0.87
N GLY A 58 -2.60 14.72 -0.60
CA GLY A 58 -1.57 13.70 -0.44
C GLY A 58 -1.31 13.36 1.02
N ALA A 59 -1.53 12.11 1.43
CA ALA A 59 -1.22 11.53 2.73
C ALA A 59 0.19 10.92 2.81
N GLY A 60 1.10 11.34 1.91
CA GLY A 60 2.51 10.97 2.00
C GLY A 60 3.20 11.51 3.27
N PRO A 61 4.51 11.26 3.45
CA PRO A 61 5.23 11.58 4.68
C PRO A 61 5.10 13.05 5.14
N GLY A 62 5.04 14.00 4.21
CA GLY A 62 4.80 15.41 4.53
C GLY A 62 3.35 15.68 4.91
N GLY A 63 2.40 15.28 4.06
CA GLY A 63 0.99 15.60 4.24
C GLY A 63 0.35 14.93 5.45
N ALA A 64 0.70 13.68 5.75
CA ALA A 64 0.22 12.99 6.95
C ALA A 64 0.69 13.68 8.24
N VAL A 65 1.96 14.10 8.31
CA VAL A 65 2.51 14.83 9.47
C VAL A 65 1.84 16.20 9.60
N THR A 66 1.67 16.92 8.49
CA THR A 66 0.98 18.22 8.49
C THR A 66 -0.47 18.09 8.97
N ALA A 67 -1.22 17.11 8.45
CA ALA A 67 -2.60 16.87 8.85
C ALA A 67 -2.70 16.55 10.34
N ASN A 68 -1.82 15.67 10.84
CA ASN A 68 -1.76 15.31 12.25
C ASN A 68 -1.53 16.55 13.14
N ARG A 69 -0.56 17.39 12.82
CA ARG A 69 -0.23 18.59 13.62
C ARG A 69 -1.31 19.67 13.57
N LEU A 70 -1.91 19.92 12.41
CA LEU A 70 -3.02 20.88 12.31
C LEU A 70 -4.24 20.39 13.09
N SER A 71 -4.53 19.10 13.06
CA SER A 71 -5.66 18.50 13.78
C SER A 71 -5.53 18.49 15.31
N GLU A 72 -4.34 18.76 15.86
CA GLU A 72 -4.15 18.89 17.32
C GLU A 72 -4.92 20.08 17.90
N ASN A 73 -5.22 21.09 17.07
CA ASN A 73 -6.08 22.20 17.47
C ASN A 73 -7.55 21.88 17.15
N PRO A 74 -8.41 21.64 18.15
CA PRO A 74 -9.81 21.25 17.93
C PRO A 74 -10.68 22.37 17.34
N LYS A 75 -10.15 23.60 17.21
CA LYS A 75 -10.85 24.72 16.57
C LYS A 75 -10.70 24.72 15.05
N TRP A 76 -9.79 23.92 14.50
CA TRP A 76 -9.54 23.86 13.06
C TRP A 76 -10.17 22.62 12.45
N THR A 77 -10.75 22.80 11.27
CA THR A 77 -11.26 21.76 10.40
C THR A 77 -10.23 21.43 9.34
N VAL A 78 -9.84 20.16 9.25
CA VAL A 78 -8.77 19.70 8.35
C VAL A 78 -9.30 18.57 7.47
N LEU A 79 -9.21 18.76 6.16
CA LEU A 79 -9.49 17.72 5.17
C LEU A 79 -8.18 17.20 4.57
N LEU A 80 -7.96 15.88 4.67
CA LEU A 80 -6.86 15.19 4.00
C LEU A 80 -7.42 14.37 2.84
N LEU A 81 -6.94 14.64 1.63
CA LEU A 81 -7.32 13.91 0.42
C LEU A 81 -6.14 13.05 -0.03
N GLU A 82 -6.32 11.74 -0.08
CA GLU A 82 -5.35 10.80 -0.66
C GLU A 82 -5.96 10.09 -1.86
N ALA A 83 -5.18 9.94 -2.92
CA ALA A 83 -5.62 9.30 -4.16
C ALA A 83 -5.42 7.78 -4.13
N GLY A 84 -4.55 7.31 -3.24
CA GLY A 84 -4.30 5.91 -2.97
C GLY A 84 -5.35 5.24 -2.12
N ILE A 85 -5.10 3.94 -1.93
CA ILE A 85 -5.90 3.10 -1.07
C ILE A 85 -5.26 3.10 0.32
N GLU A 86 -6.07 2.97 1.36
CA GLU A 86 -5.57 2.82 2.72
C GLU A 86 -4.61 1.62 2.80
N GLY A 87 -3.59 1.74 3.66
CA GLY A 87 -2.72 0.63 4.02
C GLY A 87 -3.51 -0.54 4.60
N ASN A 88 -3.01 -1.76 4.37
CA ASN A 88 -3.57 -2.97 4.94
C ASN A 88 -2.48 -3.75 5.66
N LEU A 89 -2.83 -4.93 6.15
CA LEU A 89 -1.88 -5.79 6.83
C LEU A 89 -0.56 -5.97 6.09
N TYR A 90 -0.66 -6.28 4.81
CA TYR A 90 0.52 -6.58 4.02
C TYR A 90 1.45 -5.37 3.88
N THR A 91 0.93 -4.13 3.91
CA THR A 91 1.75 -2.91 3.79
C THR A 91 2.62 -2.66 5.02
N ASP A 92 2.25 -3.21 6.18
CA ASP A 92 3.03 -3.10 7.41
C ASP A 92 4.23 -4.06 7.43
N ILE A 93 4.26 -5.07 6.56
CA ILE A 93 5.33 -6.07 6.50
C ILE A 93 6.43 -5.57 5.55
N PRO A 94 7.61 -5.12 6.04
CA PRO A 94 8.60 -4.48 5.19
C PRO A 94 9.17 -5.40 4.10
N ALA A 95 9.19 -6.71 4.36
CA ALA A 95 9.65 -7.71 3.41
C ALA A 95 8.79 -7.81 2.14
N LEU A 96 7.53 -7.34 2.19
CA LEU A 96 6.60 -7.37 1.05
C LEU A 96 6.70 -6.12 0.15
N ASN A 97 7.54 -5.13 0.50
CA ASN A 97 7.64 -3.85 -0.21
C ASN A 97 7.80 -4.01 -1.74
N ILE A 98 8.64 -4.94 -2.19
CA ILE A 98 8.91 -5.17 -3.62
C ILE A 98 7.63 -5.51 -4.39
N ILE A 99 6.69 -6.23 -3.78
CA ILE A 99 5.44 -6.66 -4.42
C ILE A 99 4.54 -5.45 -4.68
N PHE A 100 4.53 -4.46 -3.78
CA PHE A 100 3.68 -3.27 -3.91
C PHE A 100 4.06 -2.37 -5.09
N GLY A 101 5.29 -2.47 -5.61
CA GLY A 101 5.67 -1.83 -6.86
C GLY A 101 4.79 -2.25 -8.06
N PHE A 102 4.12 -3.40 -7.99
CA PHE A 102 3.29 -3.94 -9.07
C PHE A 102 1.77 -3.78 -8.84
N THR A 103 1.36 -3.37 -7.64
CA THR A 103 -0.06 -3.26 -7.25
C THR A 103 -0.60 -1.83 -7.44
N ASN A 104 -1.77 -1.54 -6.86
CA ASN A 104 -2.39 -0.20 -6.89
C ASN A 104 -1.80 0.76 -5.84
N TYR A 105 -0.88 0.29 -4.98
CA TYR A 105 -0.11 1.12 -4.05
C TYR A 105 1.03 1.90 -4.73
N ASN A 106 1.16 1.80 -6.05
CA ASN A 106 2.16 2.49 -6.85
C ASN A 106 1.50 3.32 -7.95
N TRP A 107 1.97 4.55 -8.15
CA TRP A 107 1.56 5.41 -9.27
C TRP A 107 1.99 4.88 -10.64
N LYS A 108 3.02 4.01 -10.67
CA LYS A 108 3.55 3.40 -11.90
C LYS A 108 4.02 4.44 -12.93
N TYR A 109 4.65 5.52 -12.45
CA TYR A 109 5.28 6.48 -13.35
C TYR A 109 6.37 5.81 -14.18
N VAL A 110 6.51 6.29 -15.41
CA VAL A 110 7.57 5.88 -16.32
C VAL A 110 8.32 7.12 -16.77
N THR A 111 9.64 7.02 -16.84
CA THR A 111 10.47 8.14 -17.30
C THR A 111 10.31 8.34 -18.81
N GLU A 112 10.65 9.53 -19.29
CA GLU A 112 10.89 9.71 -20.73
C GLU A 112 12.12 8.90 -21.17
N SER A 113 12.21 8.57 -22.46
CA SER A 113 13.32 7.77 -22.98
C SER A 113 14.63 8.56 -22.94
N GLN A 114 15.69 7.95 -22.39
CA GLN A 114 17.04 8.54 -22.36
C GLN A 114 18.08 7.53 -22.92
N PRO A 115 18.15 7.37 -24.26
CA PRO A 115 18.83 6.25 -24.91
C PRO A 115 20.31 6.10 -24.61
N GLU A 116 20.98 7.21 -24.27
CA GLU A 116 22.43 7.26 -24.03
C GLU A 116 22.81 7.27 -22.55
N LEU A 117 21.83 7.34 -21.63
CA LEU A 117 22.07 7.49 -20.19
C LEU A 117 21.65 6.28 -19.36
N MET A 118 20.40 5.82 -19.50
CA MET A 118 19.84 4.82 -18.59
C MET A 118 18.78 3.92 -19.25
N CYS A 119 18.47 2.80 -18.60
CA CYS A 119 17.41 1.87 -18.98
C CYS A 119 17.46 1.36 -20.44
N ARG A 120 18.66 1.27 -21.01
CA ARG A 120 18.90 0.84 -22.40
C ARG A 120 18.37 -0.56 -22.71
N GLY A 121 18.34 -1.44 -21.71
CA GLY A 121 17.81 -2.81 -21.81
C GLY A 121 16.32 -2.94 -21.43
N MET A 122 15.64 -1.84 -21.09
CA MET A 122 14.20 -1.85 -20.78
C MET A 122 13.37 -1.61 -22.03
N ASN A 123 12.10 -2.04 -21.99
CA ASN A 123 11.15 -1.77 -23.07
C ASN A 123 11.04 -0.27 -23.34
N ASN A 124 11.12 0.12 -24.63
CA ASN A 124 11.12 1.51 -25.08
C ASN A 124 12.22 2.40 -24.46
N LYS A 125 13.26 1.79 -23.87
CA LYS A 125 14.36 2.50 -23.18
C LYS A 125 13.86 3.47 -22.09
N ARG A 126 12.80 3.09 -21.36
CA ARG A 126 12.21 3.88 -20.27
C ARG A 126 12.37 3.16 -18.94
N CYS A 127 12.59 3.92 -17.87
CA CYS A 127 12.71 3.37 -16.52
C CYS A 127 11.36 3.35 -15.83
N SER A 128 11.10 2.30 -15.04
CA SER A 128 10.05 2.33 -14.03
C SER A 128 10.47 3.29 -12.92
N TRP A 129 9.59 4.22 -12.54
CA TRP A 129 9.80 5.17 -11.46
C TRP A 129 8.72 4.96 -10.39
N PRO A 130 8.88 3.96 -9.50
CA PRO A 130 7.86 3.67 -8.51
C PRO A 130 7.70 4.85 -7.55
N SER A 131 6.46 5.14 -7.18
CA SER A 131 6.10 6.17 -6.21
C SER A 131 4.87 5.72 -5.45
N GLY A 132 4.91 5.81 -4.12
CA GLY A 132 3.83 5.36 -3.24
C GLY A 132 2.52 6.08 -3.56
N LYS A 133 1.43 5.32 -3.54
CA LYS A 133 0.06 5.77 -3.76
C LYS A 133 -0.82 5.18 -2.65
N GLY A 134 -0.85 5.88 -1.52
CA GLY A 134 -1.55 5.50 -0.29
C GLY A 134 -1.07 6.35 0.88
#